data_AF-A0A7W1TRV8-F1
#
_entry.id   AF-A0A7W1TRV8-F1
#
_cell.length_a   1.000
_cell.length_b   1.000
_cell.length_c   1.000
_cell.angle_alpha   90.00
_cell.angle_beta   90.00
_cell.angle_gamma   90.00
#
_symmetry.space_group_name_H-M   'P 1'
#
loop_
_entity.id
_entity.type
_entity.pdbx_description
1 polymer ?
#
loop_
_entity_poly.entity_id
_entity_poly.type
_entity_poly.pdbx_seq_one_letter_code
_entity_poly.pdbx_strand_id
1 'polypeptide(L)' 'MKAADIREMSVTELNDKIRELDDQLFRLKLQKSMGQLESASKLRPMRRDLARIKTVLKEKGE' A
#
# COMPACT_ATOMS: atom_id res chain seq x y z
N MET A 1 2.71 -1.59 8.01
CA MET A 1 4.18 -1.46 8.02
C MET A 1 4.61 -0.37 9.00
N LYS A 2 5.81 -0.46 9.61
CA LYS A 2 6.39 0.67 10.37
C LYS A 2 7.06 1.64 9.39
N ALA A 3 7.03 2.93 9.71
CA ALA A 3 7.57 3.97 8.84
C ALA A 3 9.10 3.91 8.71
N ALA A 4 9.78 3.29 9.67
CA ALA A 4 11.23 3.09 9.66
C ALA A 4 11.66 2.19 8.49
N ASP A 5 11.03 1.02 8.36
CA ASP A 5 11.34 0.07 7.27
C ASP A 5 11.12 0.70 5.88
N ILE A 6 10.11 1.57 5.75
CA ILE A 6 9.79 2.25 4.47
C ILE A 6 10.86 3.31 4.12
N ARG A 7 11.49 3.95 5.11
CA ARG A 7 12.53 4.95 4.87
C ARG A 7 13.88 4.32 4.50
N GLU A 8 14.17 3.12 4.98
CA GLU A 8 15.38 2.38 4.62
C GLU A 8 15.37 1.83 3.20
N MET A 9 14.18 1.62 2.61
CA MET A 9 14.04 1.14 1.24
C MET A 9 14.43 2.18 0.18
N SER A 10 14.94 1.70 -0.96
CA SER A 10 15.29 2.51 -2.12
C SER A 10 14.05 3.00 -2.88
N VAL A 11 14.20 4.05 -3.70
CA VAL A 11 13.09 4.65 -4.48
C VAL A 11 12.48 3.64 -5.47
N THR A 12 13.30 2.76 -6.03
CA THR A 12 12.86 1.68 -6.92
C THR A 12 12.03 0.64 -6.18
N GLU A 13 12.49 0.17 -5.02
CA GLU A 13 11.74 -0.77 -4.19
C GLU A 13 10.42 -0.19 -3.67
N LEU A 14 10.39 1.12 -3.36
CA LEU A 14 9.16 1.80 -2.98
C LEU A 14 8.14 1.82 -4.13
N ASN A 15 8.59 2.03 -5.37
CA ASN A 15 7.75 1.97 -6.56
C ASN A 15 7.22 0.55 -6.83
N ASP A 16 8.05 -0.49 -6.67
CA ASP A 16 7.60 -1.87 -6.80
C ASP A 16 6.58 -2.23 -5.72
N LYS A 17 6.79 -1.81 -4.47
CA LYS A 17 5.79 -1.99 -3.40
C LYS A 17 4.48 -1.25 -3.67
N ILE A 18 4.53 -0.06 -4.29
CA ILE A 18 3.32 0.65 -4.69
C ILE A 18 2.51 -0.20 -5.67
N ARG A 19 3.16 -0.77 -6.69
CA ARG A 19 2.50 -1.63 -7.68
C ARG A 19 1.88 -2.86 -7.04
N GLU A 20 2.63 -3.54 -6.17
CA GLU A 20 2.14 -4.73 -5.47
C GLU A 20 0.94 -4.41 -4.57
N LEU A 21 0.98 -3.30 -3.83
CA LEU A 21 -0.12 -2.86 -2.97
C LEU A 21 -1.35 -2.43 -3.76
N ASP A 22 -1.19 -1.83 -4.95
CA ASP A 22 -2.30 -1.46 -5.82
C ASP A 22 -3.01 -2.70 -6.37
N ASP A 23 -2.26 -3.73 -6.80
CA ASP A 23 -2.80 -5.02 -7.22
C ASP A 23 -3.56 -5.74 -6.09
N GLN A 24 -2.99 -5.74 -4.88
CA GLN A 24 -3.66 -6.32 -3.71
C GLN A 24 -4.93 -5.54 -3.35
N LEU A 25 -4.91 -4.20 -3.44
CA LEU A 25 -6.10 -3.37 -3.26
C LEU A 25 -7.16 -3.64 -4.33
N PHE A 26 -6.76 -3.87 -5.58
CA PHE A 26 -7.67 -4.23 -6.66
C PHE A 26 -8.35 -5.57 -6.39
N ARG A 27 -7.59 -6.60 -6.00
CA ARG A 27 -8.14 -7.90 -5.58
C ARG A 27 -9.09 -7.77 -4.39
N LEU A 28 -8.75 -6.96 -3.39
CA LEU A 28 -9.62 -6.71 -2.25
C LEU A 28 -10.89 -5.93 -2.62
N LYS A 29 -10.82 -4.98 -3.56
CA LYS A 29 -12.00 -4.29 -4.10
C LYS A 29 -12.91 -5.26 -4.85
N LEU A 30 -12.33 -6.17 -5.63
CA LEU A 30 -13.08 -7.24 -6.30
C LEU A 30 -13.76 -8.17 -5.30
N GLN A 31 -13.03 -8.66 -4.28
CA GLN A 31 -13.60 -9.48 -3.20
C GLN A 31 -14.71 -8.75 -2.43
N LYS A 32 -14.51 -7.44 -2.16
CA LYS A 32 -15.55 -6.60 -1.56
C LYS A 32 -16.77 -6.49 -2.46
N SER A 33 -16.58 -6.33 -3.78
CA SER A 33 -17.66 -6.28 -4.76
C SER A 33 -18.39 -7.61 -4.90
N MET A 34 -17.70 -8.74 -4.70
CA MET A 34 -18.27 -10.09 -4.67
C MET A 34 -19.02 -10.40 -3.36
N GLY A 35 -19.10 -9.46 -2.42
CA GLY A 35 -19.92 -9.57 -1.21
C GLY A 35 -19.25 -10.28 -0.02
N GLN A 36 -17.97 -10.62 -0.11
CA GLN A 36 -17.25 -11.30 0.97
C GLN A 36 -16.70 -10.28 1.97
N LEU A 37 -17.50 -9.98 3.00
CA LEU A 37 -17.29 -8.88 3.95
C LEU A 37 -16.13 -9.09 4.94
N GLU A 38 -15.52 -10.29 5.00
CA GLU A 38 -14.50 -10.62 6.02
C GLU A 38 -13.21 -9.78 5.92
N SER A 39 -12.88 -9.26 4.74
CA SER A 39 -11.60 -8.61 4.50
C SER A 39 -11.63 -7.08 4.49
N ALA A 40 -12.79 -6.45 4.74
CA ALA A 40 -12.93 -4.98 4.74
C ALA A 40 -11.99 -4.29 5.75
N SER A 41 -11.69 -4.96 6.87
CA SER A 41 -10.77 -4.49 7.91
C SER A 41 -9.32 -4.36 7.43
N LYS A 42 -8.91 -5.13 6.41
CA LYS A 42 -7.55 -5.07 5.82
C LYS A 42 -7.38 -3.93 4.82
N LEU A 43 -8.48 -3.39 4.29
CA LEU A 43 -8.44 -2.30 3.31
C LEU A 43 -7.89 -1.00 3.91
N ARG A 44 -8.29 -0.67 5.16
CA ARG A 44 -7.82 0.54 5.87
C ARG A 44 -6.30 0.56 6.11
N PRO A 45 -5.67 -0.48 6.69
CA PRO A 45 -4.22 -0.50 6.90
C PRO A 45 -3.45 -0.48 5.59
N MET A 46 -3.90 -1.19 4.54
CA MET A 46 -3.24 -1.17 3.23
C MET A 46 -3.26 0.21 2.56
N ARG A 47 -4.39 0.94 2.63
CA ARG A 47 -4.44 2.33 2.14
C ARG A 47 -3.51 3.25 2.92
N ARG A 48 -3.37 3.04 4.24
CA ARG A 48 -2.42 3.81 5.07
C ARG A 48 -0.97 3.49 4.73
N ASP A 49 -0.65 2.22 4.49
CA ASP A 49 0.70 1.80 4.11
C ASP A 49 1.08 2.36 2.72
N LEU A 50 0.16 2.32 1.74
CA LEU A 50 0.34 2.97 0.43
C LEU A 50 0.58 4.48 0.56
N ALA A 51 -0.21 5.15 1.41
CA ALA A 51 -0.05 6.58 1.66
C ALA A 51 1.32 6.90 2.27
N ARG A 52 1.78 6.11 3.25
CA ARG A 52 3.11 6.28 3.87
C ARG A 52 4.24 6.12 2.86
N ILE A 53 4.16 5.11 1.98
CA ILE A 53 5.15 4.88 0.93
C ILE A 53 5.20 6.09 -0.03
N LYS A 54 4.05 6.57 -0.49
CA LYS A 54 3.96 7.77 -1.34
C LYS A 54 4.50 9.02 -0.64
N THR A 55 4.25 9.18 0.66
CA THR A 55 4.82 10.28 1.45
C THR A 55 6.34 10.19 1.52
N VAL A 56 6.91 9.03 1.82
CA VAL A 56 8.37 8.85 1.87
C VAL A 56 9.00 9.05 0.50
N LEU A 57 8.34 8.60 -0.57
CA LEU A 57 8.81 8.81 -1.94
C LEU A 57 8.89 10.31 -2.27
N LYS A 58 7.86 11.07 -1.86
CA LYS A 58 7.85 12.54 -1.97
C LYS A 58 8.87 13.22 -1.05
N GLU A 59 9.10 12.72 0.16
CA GLU A 59 10.16 13.21 1.06
C GLU A 59 11.56 12.96 0.49
N LYS A 60 11.75 11.89 -0.30
CA LYS A 60 13.03 11.53 -0.93
C LYS A 60 13.36 12.31 -2.21
N GLY A 61 12.44 13.12 -2.74
CA GLY A 61 12.75 14.09 -3.79
C GLY A 61 12.30 13.70 -5.20
N GLU A 62 11.01 13.42 -5.36
CA GLU A 62 10.24 13.71 -6.59
C GLU A 62 8.85 14.25 -6.23
#